data_AF-A0A923QY11-F1
#
_entry.id   AF-A0A923QY11-F1
#
_cell.length_a   1.000
_cell.length_b   1.000
_cell.length_c   1.000
_cell.angle_alpha   90.00
_cell.angle_beta   90.00
_cell.angle_gamma   90.00
#
_symmetry.space_group_name_H-M   'P 1'
#
loop_
_entity.id
_entity.type
_entity.pdbx_description
1 polymer ?
#
loop_
_entity_poly.entity_id
_entity_poly.type
_entity_poly.pdbx_seq_one_letter_code
_entity_poly.pdbx_strand_id
1 'polypeptide(L)'
;MHCPSLNFTASYDLFLGIFPLNILNKVAMIPFGLAEIIVSRSGDKSLMGSITWSKWVFFVMGPLAALGLIPATQTLLGLMPLYGAEVATHGAYALIAVYFAHRLPITASSKIKPLTKTSAV
;
A
#
# COMPACT_ATOMS: atom_id res chain seq x y z
N MET A 1 -21.25 -13.69 -26.46
CA MET A 1 -19.83 -13.50 -26.83
C MET A 1 -18.99 -13.79 -25.60
N HIS A 2 -18.28 -14.92 -25.57
CA HIS A 2 -17.28 -15.24 -24.53
C HIS A 2 -15.95 -14.69 -25.05
N CYS A 3 -15.53 -13.52 -24.56
CA CYS A 3 -14.20 -13.01 -24.88
C CYS A 3 -13.20 -13.85 -24.06
N PRO A 4 -12.16 -14.44 -24.68
CA PRO A 4 -11.15 -15.17 -23.92
C PRO A 4 -10.47 -14.21 -22.93
N SER A 5 -10.30 -14.65 -21.69
CA SER A 5 -9.59 -13.90 -20.64
C SER A 5 -8.15 -13.65 -21.09
N LEU A 6 -7.79 -12.37 -21.24
CA LEU A 6 -6.44 -11.94 -21.54
C LEU A 6 -5.57 -12.16 -20.29
N ASN A 7 -4.73 -13.18 -20.31
CA ASN A 7 -3.82 -13.50 -19.22
C ASN A 7 -2.40 -13.01 -19.57
N PHE A 8 -1.80 -12.22 -18.68
CA PHE A 8 -0.45 -11.69 -18.88
C PHE A 8 0.60 -12.58 -18.19
N THR A 9 1.22 -13.49 -18.95
CA THR A 9 2.13 -14.53 -18.42
C THR A 9 3.62 -14.15 -18.49
N ALA A 10 3.97 -12.94 -18.94
CA ALA A 10 5.40 -12.60 -19.06
C ALA A 10 6.07 -12.48 -17.68
N SER A 11 7.21 -13.18 -17.51
CA SER A 11 7.92 -13.30 -16.23
C SER A 11 7.04 -13.76 -15.06
N TYR A 12 6.01 -14.56 -15.36
CA TYR A 12 5.13 -15.17 -14.38
C TYR A 12 5.80 -16.40 -13.77
N ASP A 13 6.09 -16.35 -12.48
CA ASP A 13 6.57 -17.48 -11.68
C ASP A 13 6.33 -17.21 -10.18
N LEU A 14 6.55 -18.22 -9.35
CA LEU A 14 6.57 -18.08 -7.91
C LEU A 14 7.88 -17.41 -7.46
N PHE A 15 7.84 -16.10 -7.28
CA PHE A 15 8.92 -15.36 -6.65
C PHE A 15 9.14 -15.88 -5.22
N LEU A 16 10.39 -16.24 -4.90
CA LEU A 16 10.78 -16.93 -3.65
C LEU A 16 10.05 -18.26 -3.39
N GLY A 17 9.44 -18.86 -4.43
CA GLY A 17 8.68 -20.11 -4.29
C GLY A 17 7.30 -19.95 -3.64
N ILE A 18 6.86 -18.73 -3.32
CA ILE A 18 5.60 -18.49 -2.58
C ILE A 18 4.74 -17.35 -3.15
N PHE A 19 5.31 -16.38 -3.86
CA PHE A 19 4.57 -15.23 -4.39
C PHE A 19 4.29 -15.40 -5.89
N PRO A 20 3.03 -15.58 -6.31
CA PRO A 20 2.68 -15.66 -7.73
C PRO A 20 2.78 -14.26 -8.37
N LEU A 21 3.94 -13.88 -8.90
CA LEU A 21 4.16 -12.54 -9.46
C LEU A 21 4.45 -12.60 -10.95
N ASN A 22 3.91 -11.66 -11.73
CA ASN A 22 4.37 -11.41 -13.09
C ASN A 22 5.17 -10.11 -13.21
N ILE A 23 5.54 -9.73 -14.43
CA ILE A 23 6.28 -8.49 -14.68
C ILE A 23 5.52 -7.24 -14.24
N LEU A 24 4.18 -7.22 -14.33
CA LEU A 24 3.39 -6.05 -13.96
C LEU A 24 3.42 -5.83 -12.44
N ASN A 25 3.34 -6.89 -11.63
CA ASN A 25 3.53 -6.76 -10.17
C ASN A 25 4.92 -6.18 -9.86
N LYS A 26 5.96 -6.71 -10.50
CA LYS A 26 7.35 -6.26 -10.28
C LYS A 26 7.56 -4.80 -10.69
N VAL A 27 7.00 -4.41 -11.83
CA VAL A 27 7.04 -3.02 -12.31
C VAL A 27 6.25 -2.11 -11.37
N ALA A 28 5.09 -2.54 -10.85
CA ALA A 28 4.29 -1.76 -9.90
C ALA A 28 5.00 -1.53 -8.55
N MET A 29 5.83 -2.49 -8.11
CA MET A 29 6.62 -2.34 -6.87
C MET A 29 7.66 -1.22 -6.95
N ILE A 30 8.23 -0.95 -8.13
CA ILE A 30 9.28 0.06 -8.30
C ILE A 30 8.78 1.48 -7.96
N PRO A 31 7.73 2.03 -8.60
CA PRO A 31 7.24 3.36 -8.27
C PRO A 31 6.67 3.42 -6.85
N PHE A 32 6.07 2.33 -6.35
CA PHE A 32 5.61 2.27 -4.95
C PHE A 32 6.76 2.45 -3.96
N GLY A 33 7.83 1.67 -4.11
CA GLY A 33 9.01 1.75 -3.25
C GLY A 33 9.76 3.08 -3.40
N LEU A 34 9.89 3.60 -4.62
CA LEU A 34 10.52 4.89 -4.86
C LEU A 34 9.74 6.04 -4.23
N ALA A 35 8.40 6.06 -4.38
CA ALA A 35 7.56 7.09 -3.78
C ALA A 35 7.69 7.08 -2.24
N GLU A 36 7.73 5.90 -1.62
CA GLU A 36 7.91 5.77 -0.18
C GLU A 36 9.27 6.33 0.29
N ILE A 37 10.36 6.02 -0.42
CA ILE A 37 11.69 6.57 -0.14
C ILE A 37 11.70 8.09 -0.30
N ILE A 38 11.16 8.63 -1.40
CA ILE A 38 11.12 10.07 -1.66
C ILE A 38 10.37 10.82 -0.55
N VAL A 39 9.20 10.31 -0.17
CA VAL A 39 8.38 10.90 0.89
C VAL A 39 9.10 10.84 2.24
N SER A 40 9.71 9.69 2.58
CA SER A 40 10.45 9.55 3.84
C SER A 40 11.66 10.47 3.94
N ARG A 41 12.25 10.88 2.81
CA ARG A 41 13.44 11.74 2.76
C ARG A 41 13.16 13.21 2.48
N SER A 42 11.90 13.65 2.51
CA SER A 42 11.49 15.03 2.20
C SER A 42 11.76 16.06 3.32
N GLY A 43 12.80 15.85 4.15
CA GLY A 43 13.20 16.75 5.23
C GLY A 43 12.06 17.05 6.21
N ASP A 44 11.81 18.34 6.45
CA ASP A 44 10.80 18.83 7.40
C ASP A 44 9.37 18.38 7.08
N LYS A 45 9.10 18.05 5.81
CA LYS A 45 7.77 17.58 5.35
C LYS A 45 7.61 16.06 5.42
N SER A 46 8.67 15.33 5.76
CA SER A 46 8.67 13.86 5.78
C SER A 46 7.53 13.27 6.59
N LEU A 47 7.27 13.76 7.81
CA LEU A 47 6.23 13.21 8.68
C LEU A 47 4.82 13.35 8.09
N MET A 48 4.45 14.55 7.64
CA MET A 48 3.13 14.79 7.03
C MET A 48 2.98 14.11 5.67
N GLY A 49 4.06 14.06 4.89
CA GLY A 49 4.13 13.32 3.65
C GLY A 49 3.91 11.83 3.88
N SER A 50 4.63 11.22 4.83
CA SER A 50 4.55 9.79 5.14
C SER A 50 3.15 9.40 5.61
N ILE A 51 2.50 10.22 6.45
CA ILE A 51 1.11 9.99 6.86
C ILE A 51 0.17 10.00 5.65
N THR A 52 0.34 10.95 4.74
CA THR A 52 -0.49 11.07 3.54
C THR A 52 -0.25 9.90 2.59
N TRP A 53 1.01 9.48 2.43
CA TRP A 53 1.38 8.30 1.68
C TRP A 53 0.79 7.02 2.29
N SER A 54 0.86 6.84 3.61
CA SER A 54 0.24 5.71 4.30
C SER A 54 -1.27 5.64 4.06
N LYS A 55 -1.98 6.77 3.95
CA LYS A 55 -3.41 6.75 3.57
C LYS A 55 -3.59 6.19 2.16
N TRP A 56 -2.79 6.63 1.20
CA TRP A 56 -2.82 6.11 -0.17
C TRP A 56 -2.51 4.62 -0.22
N VAL A 57 -1.48 4.16 0.48
CA VAL A 57 -1.12 2.74 0.57
C VAL A 57 -2.30 1.93 1.12
N PHE A 58 -2.98 2.40 2.17
CA PHE A 58 -4.16 1.72 2.70
C PHE A 58 -5.29 1.61 1.67
N PHE A 59 -5.59 2.70 0.95
CA PHE A 59 -6.67 2.70 -0.05
C PHE A 59 -6.35 1.88 -1.30
N VAL A 60 -5.08 1.65 -1.63
CA VAL A 60 -4.69 0.78 -2.74
C VAL A 60 -4.60 -0.67 -2.28
N MET A 61 -3.87 -0.95 -1.21
CA MET A 61 -3.58 -2.32 -0.77
C MET A 61 -4.79 -2.99 -0.11
N GLY A 62 -5.65 -2.24 0.58
CA GLY A 62 -6.84 -2.77 1.23
C GLY A 62 -7.83 -3.43 0.26
N PRO A 63 -8.29 -2.70 -0.78
CA PRO A 63 -9.16 -3.28 -1.81
C PRO A 63 -8.50 -4.45 -2.56
N LEU A 64 -7.21 -4.37 -2.88
CA LEU A 64 -6.49 -5.47 -3.51
C LEU A 64 -6.49 -6.73 -2.62
N ALA A 65 -6.20 -6.59 -1.33
CA ALA A 65 -6.32 -7.70 -0.39
C ALA A 65 -7.75 -8.27 -0.36
N ALA A 66 -8.77 -7.41 -0.32
CA ALA A 66 -10.17 -7.85 -0.31
C ALA A 66 -10.57 -8.59 -1.60
N LEU A 67 -10.15 -8.09 -2.77
CA LEU A 67 -10.40 -8.73 -4.07
C LEU A 67 -9.72 -10.10 -4.15
N GLY A 68 -8.51 -10.24 -3.63
CA GLY A 68 -7.79 -11.51 -3.70
C GLY A 68 -8.35 -12.62 -2.79
N LEU A 69 -9.19 -12.27 -1.81
CA LEU A 69 -9.92 -13.26 -1.00
C LEU A 69 -11.13 -13.84 -1.74
N ILE A 70 -11.60 -13.18 -2.79
CA ILE A 70 -12.76 -13.61 -3.56
C ILE A 70 -12.25 -14.43 -4.77
N PRO A 71 -12.63 -15.71 -4.92
CA PRO A 71 -12.15 -16.57 -6.01
C PRO A 71 -12.40 -15.98 -7.41
N ALA A 72 -13.51 -15.26 -7.60
CA ALA A 72 -13.85 -14.62 -8.87
C ALA A 72 -12.92 -13.46 -9.27
N THR A 73 -12.15 -12.89 -8.33
CA THR A 73 -11.27 -11.72 -8.55
C THR A 73 -9.82 -11.99 -8.18
N GLN A 74 -9.38 -13.25 -8.30
CA GLN A 74 -7.98 -13.67 -8.07
C GLN A 74 -6.97 -13.15 -9.10
N THR A 75 -7.42 -12.29 -10.02
CA THR A 75 -6.54 -11.50 -10.88
C THR A 75 -7.08 -10.07 -10.96
N LEU A 76 -6.19 -9.08 -11.04
CA LEU A 76 -6.57 -7.71 -11.36
C LEU A 76 -6.85 -7.61 -12.85
N LEU A 77 -8.12 -7.71 -13.24
CA LEU A 77 -8.56 -7.61 -14.63
C LEU A 77 -7.87 -8.62 -15.58
N GLY A 78 -7.45 -9.79 -15.08
CA GLY A 78 -6.67 -10.78 -15.85
C GLY A 78 -5.18 -10.44 -15.99
N LEU A 79 -4.73 -9.29 -15.48
CA LEU A 79 -3.38 -8.77 -15.71
C LEU A 79 -2.39 -9.09 -14.59
N MET A 80 -2.78 -9.00 -13.32
CA MET A 80 -1.89 -9.27 -12.18
C MET A 80 -2.50 -10.33 -11.28
N PRO A 81 -1.74 -11.32 -10.79
CA PRO A 81 -2.27 -12.31 -9.87
C PRO A 81 -2.65 -11.65 -8.53
N LEU A 82 -3.67 -12.19 -7.88
CA LEU A 82 -4.24 -11.70 -6.63
C LEU A 82 -4.69 -12.89 -5.78
N TYR A 83 -3.76 -13.78 -5.45
CA TYR A 83 -4.05 -14.94 -4.60
C TYR A 83 -2.80 -15.39 -3.83
N GLY A 84 -2.99 -16.33 -2.90
CA GLY A 84 -1.90 -16.92 -2.13
C GLY A 84 -1.18 -15.92 -1.23
N ALA A 85 0.16 -16.01 -1.16
CA ALA A 85 0.96 -15.16 -0.29
C ALA A 85 0.89 -13.67 -0.68
N GLU A 86 0.60 -13.36 -1.94
CA GLU A 86 0.48 -11.98 -2.40
C GLU A 86 -0.67 -11.23 -1.71
N VAL A 87 -1.82 -11.89 -1.52
CA VAL A 87 -2.98 -11.31 -0.82
C VAL A 87 -2.65 -11.04 0.65
N ALA A 88 -1.93 -11.97 1.29
CA ALA A 88 -1.47 -11.79 2.65
C ALA A 88 -0.55 -10.56 2.79
N THR A 89 0.37 -10.35 1.83
CA THR A 89 1.25 -9.17 1.81
C THR A 89 0.47 -7.88 1.62
N HIS A 90 -0.51 -7.83 0.72
CA HIS A 90 -1.38 -6.67 0.55
C HIS A 90 -2.15 -6.35 1.85
N GLY A 91 -2.68 -7.39 2.51
CA GLY A 91 -3.36 -7.25 3.79
C GLY A 91 -2.45 -6.71 4.88
N ALA A 92 -1.23 -7.25 5.01
CA ALA A 92 -0.24 -6.78 5.97
C ALA A 92 0.12 -5.29 5.73
N TYR A 93 0.37 -4.91 4.49
CA TYR A 93 0.64 -3.52 4.13
C TYR A 93 -0.54 -2.60 4.47
N ALA A 94 -1.77 -3.01 4.17
CA ALA A 94 -2.96 -2.22 4.49
C ALA A 94 -3.10 -2.01 6.01
N LEU A 95 -2.88 -3.05 6.82
CA LEU A 95 -2.94 -2.95 8.29
C LEU A 95 -1.86 -2.03 8.87
N ILE A 96 -0.63 -2.12 8.36
CA ILE A 96 0.46 -1.23 8.78
C ILE A 96 0.14 0.22 8.36
N ALA A 97 -0.33 0.41 7.14
CA ALA A 97 -0.64 1.71 6.58
C ALA A 97 -1.78 2.42 7.34
N VAL A 98 -2.87 1.71 7.68
CA VAL A 98 -3.98 2.31 8.44
C VAL A 98 -3.54 2.71 9.85
N TYR A 99 -2.65 1.93 10.49
CA TYR A 99 -2.09 2.27 11.79
C TYR A 99 -1.34 3.59 11.75
N PHE A 100 -0.39 3.76 10.82
CA PHE A 100 0.40 4.98 10.71
C PHE A 100 -0.42 6.19 10.23
N ALA A 101 -1.36 5.97 9.31
CA ALA A 101 -2.25 7.01 8.81
C ALA A 101 -3.12 7.65 9.93
N HIS A 102 -3.50 6.89 10.96
CA HIS A 102 -4.42 7.34 12.00
C HIS A 102 -3.76 7.63 13.35
N ARG A 103 -2.70 6.92 13.74
CA ARG A 103 -2.06 7.11 15.06
C ARG A 103 -1.02 8.24 15.10
N LEU A 104 -0.30 8.49 14.00
CA LEU A 104 0.71 9.56 13.95
C LEU A 104 0.13 10.99 14.00
N PRO A 105 -0.99 11.33 13.30
CA PRO A 105 -1.56 12.67 13.36
C PRO A 105 -2.03 13.07 14.77
N ILE A 106 -2.56 12.11 15.53
CA ILE A 106 -3.07 12.33 16.90
C ILE A 106 -1.93 12.75 17.82
N THR A 107 -0.76 12.14 17.66
CA THR A 107 0.42 12.43 18.49
C THR A 107 1.04 13.79 18.15
N ALA A 108 1.10 14.14 16.86
CA ALA A 108 1.61 15.44 16.41
C ALA A 108 0.73 16.61 16.91
N SER A 109 -0.60 16.48 16.85
CA SER A 109 -1.53 17.50 17.33
C SER A 109 -1.48 17.67 18.85
N SER A 110 -1.29 16.57 19.59
CA SER A 110 -1.14 16.58 21.06
C SER A 110 0.05 17.43 21.54
N LYS A 111 1.21 17.36 20.87
CA LYS A 111 2.39 18.14 21.27
C LYS A 111 2.29 19.65 21.02
N ILE A 112 1.36 20.11 20.17
CA ILE A 112 1.21 21.53 19.83
C ILE A 112 0.28 22.25 20.82
N LYS A 113 -0.69 21.53 21.40
CA LYS A 113 -1.67 22.07 22.35
C LYS A 113 -1.11 22.63 23.70
N PRO A 114 0.07 22.26 24.22
CA PRO A 114 0.56 22.79 25.50
C PRO A 114 1.18 24.19 25.40
N LEU A 115 1.70 24.60 24.23
CA LEU A 115 2.52 25.81 24.11
C LEU A 115 1.72 27.11 23.95
N THR A 116 0.42 27.02 23.67
CA THR A 116 -0.44 28.20 23.49
C THR A 116 -1.11 28.68 24.79
N LYS A 117 -0.95 27.96 25.91
CA LYS A 117 -1.56 28.33 27.21
C LYS A 117 -0.63 29.06 28.18
N THR A 118 0.64 29.31 27.83
CA THR A 118 1.63 29.87 28.78
C THR A 118 2.03 31.33 28.50
N SER A 119 1.43 32.00 27.51
CA SER A 119 1.74 33.42 27.22
C SER A 119 0.53 34.34 27.39
N ALA A 120 -0.23 34.13 28.46
CA ALA A 120 -1.29 35.03 28.90
C ALA A 120 -1.18 35.26 30.41
N VAL A 121 -0.07 35.86 30.85
CA VAL A 121 0.04 36.64 32.09
C VAL A 121 1.04 37.76 31.84
#